data_AF-A0A7L4QFY7-F1
#
_entry.id   AF-A0A7L4QFY7-F1
#
_cell.length_a   1.000
_cell.length_b   1.000
_cell.length_c   1.000
_cell.angle_alpha   90.00
_cell.angle_beta   90.00
_cell.angle_gamma   90.00
#
_symmetry.space_group_name_H-M   'P 1'
#
loop_
_entity.id
_entity.type
_entity.pdbx_description
1 polymer ?
#
loop_
_entity_poly.entity_id
_entity_poly.type
_entity_poly.pdbx_seq_one_letter_code
_entity_poly.pdbx_strand_id
1 'polypeptide(L)'
;MNFKTILAAVIVAVIVIAGIAGAYWLTQEEEGNVVYWTPIAPNLQKAAVASGEVDGGVAWEPYCSDGFLDGTTNVWKWSDELWPGHPCCVVAVDNQFAVDHPDLVKRVVKVHVEANRWIAEALSNTSSANYTMLLEMGADFSNRNTTVIASSLEHLKFQYEFDQEFMDGLEVITEKYIEQGLVAESKIQERGYSNISDFVASFINPAWLVDIDDVQPSETILGQVRLAYLTGDVHQLARVVAMNTTVGGGENLFVKYGIGIIDPNPGGYANGGAVMTAFAGGQCDIGFLGSPPAILQHLNAGVDISLASVVNTEGSAIFVNPSITSIDDFKGKTFATPGVSSIQHLMLLDYLTGQGFEVKQA
;
A
#
# COMPACT_ATOMS: atom_id res chain seq x y z
N MET A 1 26.66 -66.59 20.36
CA MET A 1 26.54 -65.81 19.11
C MET A 1 27.95 -65.56 18.59
N ASN A 2 28.26 -65.88 17.34
CA ASN A 2 29.62 -65.74 16.76
C ASN A 2 29.97 -64.24 16.64
N PHE A 3 31.22 -63.86 16.95
CA PHE A 3 31.78 -62.51 16.85
C PHE A 3 31.42 -61.78 15.55
N LYS A 4 31.39 -62.49 14.40
CA LYS A 4 30.98 -61.93 13.10
C LYS A 4 29.52 -61.45 13.08
N THR A 5 28.63 -62.14 13.79
CA THR A 5 27.20 -61.79 13.91
C THR A 5 27.01 -60.56 14.80
N ILE A 6 27.80 -60.44 15.87
CA ILE A 6 27.79 -59.27 16.76
C ILE A 6 28.31 -58.04 15.99
N LEU A 7 29.42 -58.19 15.26
CA LEU A 7 30.00 -57.11 14.47
C LEU A 7 29.05 -56.63 13.37
N ALA A 8 28.37 -57.54 12.66
CA ALA A 8 27.37 -57.19 11.66
C ALA A 8 26.17 -56.44 12.27
N ALA A 9 25.67 -56.88 13.43
CA ALA A 9 24.57 -56.21 14.12
C ALA A 9 24.94 -54.80 14.59
N VAL A 10 26.17 -54.60 15.08
CA VAL A 10 26.68 -53.29 15.51
C VAL A 10 26.84 -52.36 14.30
N ILE A 11 27.38 -52.84 13.18
CA ILE A 11 27.53 -52.02 11.97
C ILE A 11 26.16 -51.59 11.43
N VAL A 12 25.18 -52.51 11.38
CA VAL A 12 23.82 -52.18 10.95
C VAL A 12 23.17 -51.17 11.89
N ALA A 13 23.33 -51.32 13.21
CA ALA A 13 22.80 -50.36 14.18
C ALA A 13 23.41 -48.96 14.01
N VAL A 14 24.73 -48.85 13.78
CA VAL A 14 25.40 -47.56 13.56
C VAL A 14 24.93 -46.90 12.24
N ILE A 15 24.76 -47.68 11.17
CA ILE A 15 24.28 -47.15 9.88
C ILE A 15 22.83 -46.67 10.00
N VAL A 16 21.97 -47.41 10.71
CA VAL A 16 20.58 -47.01 10.94
C VAL A 16 20.51 -45.76 11.81
N ILE A 17 21.31 -45.66 12.88
CA ILE A 17 21.37 -44.46 13.73
C ILE A 17 21.89 -43.27 12.94
N ALA A 18 22.93 -43.44 12.12
CA ALA A 18 23.45 -42.38 11.26
C ALA A 18 22.46 -41.96 10.17
N GLY A 19 21.69 -42.90 9.62
CA GLY A 19 20.63 -42.63 8.64
C GLY A 19 19.42 -41.91 9.25
N ILE A 20 19.01 -42.29 10.46
CA ILE A 20 17.93 -41.62 11.20
C ILE A 20 18.38 -40.22 11.64
N ALA A 21 19.61 -40.08 12.14
CA ALA A 21 20.17 -38.77 12.45
C ALA A 21 20.27 -37.91 11.18
N GLY A 22 20.80 -38.45 10.07
CA GLY A 22 20.89 -37.75 8.80
C GLY A 22 19.53 -37.31 8.26
N ALA A 23 18.51 -38.17 8.34
CA ALA A 23 17.14 -37.82 7.98
C ALA A 23 16.55 -36.75 8.91
N TYR A 24 16.80 -36.84 10.22
CA TYR A 24 16.37 -35.85 11.21
C TYR A 24 17.03 -34.47 11.00
N TRP A 25 18.32 -34.44 10.63
CA TRP A 25 19.05 -33.22 10.28
C TRP A 25 18.58 -32.64 8.95
N LEU A 26 18.31 -33.48 7.94
CA LEU A 26 17.75 -33.05 6.65
C LEU A 26 16.32 -32.49 6.79
N THR A 27 15.50 -33.02 7.70
CA THR A 27 14.17 -32.47 7.98
C THR A 27 14.19 -31.17 8.78
N GLN A 28 15.25 -30.94 9.58
CA GLN A 28 15.43 -29.67 10.31
C GLN A 28 15.92 -28.54 9.39
N GLU A 29 16.66 -28.85 8.33
CA GLU A 29 17.06 -27.85 7.31
C GLU A 29 15.86 -27.31 6.51
N GLU A 30 14.76 -28.07 6.38
CA GLU A 30 13.54 -27.62 5.68
C GLU A 30 12.59 -26.79 6.57
N GLU A 31 12.56 -26.99 7.90
CA GLU A 31 11.70 -26.20 8.81
C GLU A 31 12.32 -24.83 9.19
N GLY A 32 13.62 -24.63 8.97
CA GLY A 32 14.39 -23.54 9.57
C GLY A 32 14.35 -22.18 8.86
N ASN A 33 13.74 -22.06 7.67
CA ASN A 33 13.75 -20.81 6.89
C ASN A 33 12.36 -20.33 6.47
N VAL A 34 11.37 -20.49 7.35
CA VAL A 34 10.00 -20.02 7.13
C VAL A 34 9.77 -18.71 7.90
N VAL A 35 9.12 -17.74 7.27
CA VAL A 35 8.52 -16.56 7.92
C VAL A 35 7.02 -16.61 7.70
N TYR A 36 6.26 -16.33 8.76
CA TYR A 36 4.80 -16.30 8.71
C TYR A 36 4.27 -14.89 8.52
N TRP A 37 3.08 -14.77 7.95
CA TRP A 37 2.36 -13.51 7.88
C TRP A 37 0.88 -13.67 8.25
N THR A 38 0.27 -12.60 8.75
CA THR A 38 -1.16 -12.56 9.06
C THR A 38 -1.76 -11.19 8.70
N PRO A 39 -3.01 -11.12 8.19
CA PRO A 39 -3.62 -9.84 7.85
C PRO A 39 -4.04 -9.08 9.12
N ILE A 40 -3.45 -7.91 9.35
CA ILE A 40 -3.84 -6.97 10.43
C ILE A 40 -3.88 -5.56 9.84
N ALA A 41 -4.98 -4.84 10.12
CA ALA A 41 -5.14 -3.46 9.69
C ALA A 41 -4.00 -2.57 10.22
N PRO A 42 -3.42 -1.67 9.41
CA PRO A 42 -2.22 -0.90 9.78
C PRO A 42 -2.28 -0.15 11.10
N ASN A 43 -3.42 0.47 11.40
CA ASN A 43 -3.64 1.18 12.66
C ASN A 43 -3.56 0.29 13.92
N LEU A 44 -3.65 -1.04 13.75
CA LEU A 44 -3.58 -2.03 14.82
C LEU A 44 -2.23 -2.77 14.89
N GLN A 45 -1.39 -2.70 13.85
CA GLN A 45 -0.16 -3.50 13.78
C GLN A 45 0.83 -3.16 14.90
N LYS A 46 0.96 -1.87 15.25
CA LYS A 46 1.79 -1.43 16.40
C LYS A 46 1.37 -2.11 17.71
N ALA A 47 0.06 -2.17 17.98
CA ALA A 47 -0.47 -2.82 19.18
C ALA A 47 -0.27 -4.34 19.15
N ALA A 48 -0.39 -4.96 17.97
CA ALA A 48 -0.11 -6.38 17.79
C ALA A 48 1.36 -6.71 18.09
N VAL A 49 2.31 -5.88 17.65
CA VAL A 49 3.74 -6.02 18.00
C VAL A 49 3.96 -5.81 19.51
N ALA A 50 3.35 -4.77 20.10
CA ALA A 50 3.50 -4.46 21.52
C ALA A 50 2.99 -5.59 22.44
N SER A 51 1.93 -6.28 22.02
CA SER A 51 1.34 -7.40 22.76
C SER A 51 2.05 -8.74 22.53
N GLY A 52 2.95 -8.82 21.54
CA GLY A 52 3.60 -10.05 21.13
C GLY A 52 2.71 -10.99 20.31
N GLU A 53 1.59 -10.51 19.77
CA GLU A 53 0.75 -11.25 18.83
C GLU A 53 1.49 -11.52 17.51
N VAL A 54 2.29 -10.54 17.07
CA VAL A 54 3.19 -10.63 15.92
C VAL A 54 4.56 -10.07 16.30
N ASP A 55 5.59 -10.46 15.56
CA ASP A 55 6.97 -10.05 15.80
C ASP A 55 7.39 -8.82 14.99
N GLY A 56 6.59 -8.44 14.00
CA GLY A 56 6.83 -7.27 13.17
C GLY A 56 5.64 -7.00 12.26
N GLY A 57 5.79 -6.05 11.35
CA GLY A 57 4.78 -5.73 10.36
C GLY A 57 5.32 -4.94 9.19
N VAL A 58 4.43 -4.71 8.23
CA VAL A 58 4.66 -3.82 7.11
C VAL A 58 3.41 -2.97 6.91
N ALA A 59 3.58 -1.65 6.93
CA ALA A 59 2.48 -0.70 6.87
C ALA A 59 2.89 0.57 6.12
N TRP A 60 1.92 1.48 5.98
CA TRP A 60 2.13 2.83 5.51
C TRP A 60 2.30 3.84 6.65
N GLU A 61 2.83 5.01 6.34
CA GLU A 61 2.75 6.19 7.20
C GLU A 61 1.28 6.60 7.46
N PRO A 62 0.90 6.96 8.69
CA PRO A 62 1.78 7.40 9.78
C PRO A 62 2.15 6.28 10.76
N TYR A 63 1.69 5.06 10.49
CA TYR A 63 1.77 3.96 11.44
C TYR A 63 3.20 3.44 11.64
N CYS A 64 4.05 3.61 10.63
CA CYS A 64 5.48 3.31 10.69
C CYS A 64 6.19 4.28 11.65
N SER A 65 6.07 5.59 11.41
CA SER A 65 6.65 6.62 12.28
C SER A 65 6.08 6.57 13.71
N ASP A 66 4.80 6.24 13.89
CA ASP A 66 4.16 6.12 15.20
C ASP A 66 4.82 5.04 16.10
N GLY A 67 5.09 3.85 15.56
CA GLY A 67 5.77 2.78 16.31
C GLY A 67 7.26 3.06 16.53
N PHE A 68 7.89 3.72 15.56
CA PHE A 68 9.30 4.10 15.63
C PHE A 68 9.56 5.16 16.71
N LEU A 69 8.77 6.24 16.73
CA LEU A 69 9.02 7.39 17.60
C LEU A 69 8.81 7.11 19.09
N ASP A 70 7.92 6.18 19.45
CA ASP A 70 7.72 5.80 20.85
C ASP A 70 8.52 4.56 21.28
N GLY A 71 9.30 3.99 20.36
CA GLY A 71 10.16 2.84 20.61
C GLY A 71 9.44 1.50 20.70
N THR A 72 8.15 1.43 20.36
CA THR A 72 7.41 0.16 20.29
C THR A 72 8.00 -0.76 19.22
N THR A 73 8.48 -0.20 18.11
CA THR A 73 9.04 -0.93 16.98
C THR A 73 10.32 -0.28 16.47
N ASN A 74 11.25 -1.07 15.97
CA ASN A 74 12.36 -0.57 15.16
C ASN A 74 11.99 -0.65 13.68
N VAL A 75 12.39 0.33 12.89
CA VAL A 75 12.31 0.22 11.43
C VAL A 75 13.41 -0.73 10.97
N TRP A 76 13.01 -1.79 10.26
CA TRP A 76 13.95 -2.72 9.64
C TRP A 76 14.43 -2.17 8.31
N LYS A 77 13.49 -1.77 7.44
CA LYS A 77 13.75 -1.11 6.16
C LYS A 77 12.61 -0.18 5.78
N TRP A 78 12.96 1.01 5.30
CA TRP A 78 12.02 1.87 4.60
C TRP A 78 11.77 1.36 3.19
N SER A 79 10.58 1.68 2.67
CA SER A 79 10.14 1.20 1.37
C SER A 79 10.92 1.75 0.18
N ASP A 80 11.52 2.93 0.30
CA ASP A 80 12.44 3.52 -0.68
C ASP A 80 13.82 2.82 -0.70
N GLU A 81 14.25 2.23 0.43
CA GLU A 81 15.43 1.35 0.44
C GLU A 81 15.16 -0.01 -0.22
N LEU A 82 13.90 -0.45 -0.22
CA LEU A 82 13.49 -1.71 -0.84
C LEU A 82 13.28 -1.50 -2.33
N TRP A 83 12.33 -0.64 -2.69
CA TRP A 83 11.98 -0.28 -4.07
C TRP A 83 11.97 1.25 -4.21
N PRO A 84 13.10 1.87 -4.58
CA PRO A 84 13.17 3.32 -4.79
C PRO A 84 12.11 3.78 -5.80
N GLY A 85 11.40 4.87 -5.50
CA GLY A 85 10.43 5.49 -6.42
C GLY A 85 9.14 4.70 -6.63
N HIS A 86 8.89 3.61 -5.91
CA HIS A 86 7.75 2.74 -6.22
C HIS A 86 6.38 3.47 -6.15
N PRO A 87 5.48 3.18 -7.10
CA PRO A 87 4.09 3.61 -7.05
C PRO A 87 3.38 3.18 -5.77
N CYS A 88 2.72 4.12 -5.11
CA CYS A 88 1.86 3.84 -3.96
C CYS A 88 0.41 4.20 -4.31
N CYS A 89 -0.14 5.30 -3.77
CA CYS A 89 -1.55 5.63 -3.97
C CYS A 89 -1.84 6.33 -5.29
N VAL A 90 -3.07 6.14 -5.78
CA VAL A 90 -3.63 6.68 -7.02
C VAL A 90 -5.06 7.14 -6.80
N VAL A 91 -5.53 8.01 -7.71
CA VAL A 91 -6.95 8.33 -7.87
C VAL A 91 -7.51 7.39 -8.93
N ALA A 92 -8.24 6.37 -8.49
CA ALA A 92 -8.94 5.43 -9.37
C ALA A 92 -10.37 5.91 -9.64
N VAL A 93 -10.87 5.65 -10.84
CA VAL A 93 -12.19 6.08 -11.31
C VAL A 93 -12.91 4.89 -11.94
N ASP A 94 -14.19 4.70 -11.59
CA ASP A 94 -15.06 3.75 -12.29
C ASP A 94 -15.26 4.19 -13.75
N ASN A 95 -14.99 3.28 -14.69
CA ASN A 95 -14.98 3.64 -16.12
C ASN A 95 -16.37 4.03 -16.64
N GLN A 96 -17.44 3.44 -16.11
CA GLN A 96 -18.81 3.83 -16.48
C GLN A 96 -19.14 5.21 -15.93
N PHE A 97 -18.78 5.50 -14.68
CA PHE A 97 -18.91 6.84 -14.10
C PHE A 97 -18.10 7.89 -14.89
N ALA A 98 -16.90 7.54 -15.37
CA ALA A 98 -16.07 8.42 -16.18
C ALA A 98 -16.71 8.77 -17.53
N VAL A 99 -17.41 7.81 -18.14
CA VAL A 99 -18.17 8.01 -19.38
C VAL A 99 -19.42 8.87 -19.13
N ASP A 100 -20.15 8.60 -18.06
CA ASP A 100 -21.42 9.27 -17.77
C ASP A 100 -21.23 10.68 -17.18
N HIS A 101 -20.13 10.90 -16.46
CA HIS A 101 -19.84 12.11 -15.70
C HIS A 101 -18.40 12.65 -15.89
N PRO A 102 -17.92 12.84 -17.13
CA PRO A 102 -16.54 13.25 -17.38
C PRO A 102 -16.17 14.59 -16.75
N ASP A 103 -17.11 15.56 -16.70
CA ASP A 103 -16.87 16.85 -16.04
C ASP A 103 -16.64 16.71 -14.53
N LEU A 104 -17.35 15.81 -13.85
CA LEU A 104 -17.16 15.56 -12.42
C LEU A 104 -15.80 14.91 -12.15
N VAL A 105 -15.38 13.94 -12.97
CA VAL A 105 -14.05 13.34 -12.86
C VAL A 105 -12.95 14.40 -13.03
N LYS A 106 -13.07 15.22 -14.08
CA LYS A 106 -12.12 16.31 -14.35
C LYS A 106 -12.01 17.30 -13.19
N ARG A 107 -13.15 17.66 -12.58
CA ARG A 107 -13.19 18.55 -11.41
C ARG A 107 -12.60 17.91 -10.15
N VAL A 108 -12.79 16.60 -9.93
CA VAL A 108 -12.15 15.90 -8.81
C VAL A 108 -10.63 15.87 -8.97
N VAL A 109 -10.15 15.64 -10.20
CA VAL A 109 -8.71 15.75 -10.50
C VAL A 109 -8.21 17.19 -10.30
N LYS A 110 -8.97 18.22 -10.68
CA LYS A 110 -8.63 19.63 -10.40
C LYS A 110 -8.49 19.88 -8.90
N VAL A 111 -9.44 19.42 -8.11
CA VAL A 111 -9.38 19.54 -6.64
C VAL A 111 -8.14 18.87 -6.07
N HIS A 112 -7.80 17.66 -6.55
CA HIS A 112 -6.60 16.94 -6.14
C HIS A 112 -5.31 17.69 -6.49
N VAL A 113 -5.22 18.26 -7.70
CA VAL A 113 -4.08 19.08 -8.15
C VAL A 113 -3.92 20.34 -7.30
N GLU A 114 -5.00 21.08 -7.03
CA GLU A 114 -4.97 22.28 -6.17
C GLU A 114 -4.51 21.94 -4.75
N ALA A 115 -5.00 20.84 -4.17
CA ALA A 115 -4.58 20.40 -2.85
C ALA A 115 -3.09 20.00 -2.82
N ASN A 116 -2.60 19.31 -3.85
CA ASN A 116 -1.17 18.99 -3.95
C ASN A 116 -0.29 20.24 -4.05
N ARG A 117 -0.70 21.24 -4.85
CA ARG A 117 0.02 22.52 -4.96
C ARG A 117 0.08 23.23 -3.60
N TRP A 118 -1.03 23.22 -2.86
CA TRP A 118 -1.07 23.77 -1.50
C TRP A 118 -0.15 23.00 -0.54
N ILE A 119 -0.13 21.66 -0.60
CA ILE A 119 0.80 20.83 0.19
C ILE A 119 2.25 21.19 -0.14
N ALA A 120 2.60 21.30 -1.43
CA ALA A 120 3.95 21.66 -1.85
C ALA A 120 4.37 23.03 -1.30
N GLU A 121 3.46 24.02 -1.30
CA GLU A 121 3.70 25.33 -0.67
C GLU A 121 3.92 25.20 0.83
N ALA A 122 3.08 24.44 1.53
CA ALA A 122 3.20 24.21 2.97
C ALA A 122 4.53 23.56 3.34
N LEU A 123 4.97 22.55 2.57
CA LEU A 123 6.23 21.85 2.77
C LEU A 123 7.46 22.71 2.45
N SER A 124 7.33 23.72 1.58
CA SER A 124 8.45 24.60 1.23
C SER A 124 8.91 25.50 2.39
N ASN A 125 8.09 25.68 3.42
CA ASN A 125 8.42 26.45 4.62
C ASN A 125 7.79 25.82 5.87
N THR A 126 8.58 25.01 6.59
CA THR A 126 8.17 24.31 7.81
C THR A 126 7.87 25.21 9.01
N SER A 127 8.15 26.52 8.92
CA SER A 127 7.78 27.51 9.94
C SER A 127 6.47 28.24 9.63
N SER A 128 5.84 27.93 8.49
CA SER A 128 4.61 28.61 8.06
C SER A 128 3.38 28.10 8.81
N ALA A 129 2.34 28.96 8.88
CA ALA A 129 1.04 28.55 9.39
C ALA A 129 0.42 27.42 8.56
N ASN A 130 0.69 27.37 7.25
CA ASN A 130 0.22 26.31 6.37
C ASN A 130 0.86 24.96 6.74
N TYR A 131 2.15 24.92 7.05
CA TYR A 131 2.80 23.69 7.51
C TYR A 131 2.20 23.19 8.82
N THR A 132 2.02 24.08 9.80
CA THR A 132 1.34 23.73 11.07
C THR A 132 -0.05 23.16 10.81
N MET A 133 -0.84 23.81 9.94
CA MET A 133 -2.18 23.34 9.58
C MET A 133 -2.14 21.98 8.86
N LEU A 134 -1.15 21.71 8.01
CA LEU A 134 -0.96 20.40 7.37
C LEU A 134 -0.71 19.31 8.42
N LEU A 135 0.15 19.58 9.41
CA LEU A 135 0.40 18.63 10.50
C LEU A 135 -0.85 18.37 11.33
N GLU A 136 -1.61 19.41 11.68
CA GLU A 136 -2.86 19.31 12.44
C GLU A 136 -3.91 18.49 11.67
N MET A 137 -4.08 18.76 10.37
CA MET A 137 -4.98 17.98 9.51
C MET A 137 -4.60 16.51 9.45
N GLY A 138 -3.31 16.19 9.31
CA GLY A 138 -2.83 14.81 9.31
C GLY A 138 -3.00 14.13 10.67
N ALA A 139 -2.78 14.87 11.76
CA ALA A 139 -2.91 14.40 13.12
C ALA A 139 -4.37 14.00 13.42
N ASP A 140 -5.30 14.89 13.10
CA ASP A 140 -6.74 14.65 13.25
C ASP A 140 -7.20 13.48 12.38
N PHE A 141 -6.78 13.44 11.11
CA PHE A 141 -7.21 12.40 10.17
C PHE A 141 -6.74 11.00 10.57
N SER A 142 -5.50 10.89 11.06
CA SER A 142 -4.89 9.60 11.41
C SER A 142 -5.05 9.21 12.88
N ASN A 143 -5.63 10.10 13.69
CA ASN A 143 -5.64 9.97 15.16
C ASN A 143 -4.22 9.76 15.71
N ARG A 144 -3.30 10.64 15.30
CA ARG A 144 -1.90 10.71 15.76
C ARG A 144 -1.54 12.14 16.14
N ASN A 145 -0.36 12.35 16.70
CA ASN A 145 0.11 13.69 17.03
C ASN A 145 0.93 14.29 15.87
N THR A 146 1.09 15.62 15.89
CA THR A 146 1.81 16.35 14.84
C THR A 146 3.29 15.99 14.71
N THR A 147 3.94 15.48 15.77
CA THR A 147 5.31 14.96 15.70
C THR A 147 5.39 13.70 14.84
N VAL A 148 4.42 12.79 14.97
CA VAL A 148 4.31 11.61 14.11
C VAL A 148 4.10 12.05 12.67
N ILE A 149 3.19 13.00 12.42
CA ILE A 149 2.94 13.49 11.05
C ILE A 149 4.19 14.14 10.45
N ALA A 150 4.92 14.94 11.22
CA ALA A 150 6.15 15.56 10.75
C ALA A 150 7.19 14.50 10.34
N SER A 151 7.37 13.46 11.15
CA SER A 151 8.22 12.31 10.82
C SER A 151 7.73 11.58 9.57
N SER A 152 6.42 11.33 9.47
CA SER A 152 5.82 10.67 8.30
C SER A 152 6.09 11.42 6.99
N LEU A 153 6.01 12.75 7.00
CA LEU A 153 6.23 13.58 5.81
C LEU A 153 7.67 13.50 5.27
N GLU A 154 8.64 13.05 6.07
CA GLU A 154 10.02 12.82 5.61
C GLU A 154 10.13 11.61 4.67
N HIS A 155 9.14 10.70 4.72
CA HIS A 155 9.12 9.46 3.94
C HIS A 155 8.11 9.50 2.77
N LEU A 156 7.43 10.63 2.57
CA LEU A 156 6.31 10.77 1.64
C LEU A 156 6.66 11.71 0.48
N LYS A 157 6.35 11.26 -0.74
CA LYS A 157 6.46 12.08 -1.96
C LYS A 157 5.08 12.25 -2.57
N PHE A 158 4.49 13.44 -2.36
CA PHE A 158 3.20 13.80 -2.98
C PHE A 158 3.41 14.21 -4.43
N GLN A 159 2.58 13.65 -5.32
CA GLN A 159 2.57 14.00 -6.73
C GLN A 159 1.19 13.72 -7.33
N TYR A 160 0.91 14.33 -8.48
CA TYR A 160 -0.34 14.12 -9.21
C TYR A 160 -0.13 13.68 -10.67
N GLU A 161 1.09 13.79 -11.19
CA GLU A 161 1.40 13.43 -12.58
C GLU A 161 1.90 11.99 -12.70
N PHE A 162 1.63 11.38 -13.85
CA PHE A 162 2.20 10.11 -14.27
C PHE A 162 3.53 10.38 -14.99
N ASP A 163 4.64 10.34 -14.27
CA ASP A 163 5.96 10.35 -14.90
C ASP A 163 6.37 8.94 -15.35
N GLN A 164 7.51 8.85 -16.06
CA GLN A 164 7.99 7.58 -16.60
C GLN A 164 8.37 6.59 -15.48
N GLU A 165 8.97 7.07 -14.39
CA GLU A 165 9.38 6.22 -13.26
C GLU A 165 8.15 5.57 -12.60
N PHE A 166 7.06 6.32 -12.47
CA PHE A 166 5.80 5.80 -11.98
C PHE A 166 5.23 4.73 -12.91
N MET A 167 5.23 4.96 -14.22
CA MET A 167 4.73 3.98 -15.20
C MET A 167 5.57 2.70 -15.20
N ASP A 168 6.89 2.82 -15.22
CA ASP A 168 7.82 1.69 -15.13
C ASP A 168 7.60 0.91 -13.83
N GLY A 169 7.35 1.62 -12.73
CA GLY A 169 6.99 1.01 -11.45
C GLY A 169 5.68 0.21 -11.48
N LEU A 170 4.65 0.65 -12.23
CA LEU A 170 3.42 -0.12 -12.39
C LEU A 170 3.66 -1.41 -13.20
N GLU A 171 4.54 -1.36 -14.21
CA GLU A 171 4.94 -2.56 -14.95
C GLU A 171 5.63 -3.56 -14.01
N VAL A 172 6.62 -3.11 -13.23
CA VAL A 172 7.35 -3.94 -12.24
C VAL A 172 6.40 -4.54 -11.20
N ILE A 173 5.45 -3.77 -10.66
CA ILE A 173 4.46 -4.28 -9.71
C ILE A 173 3.62 -5.40 -10.35
N THR A 174 3.22 -5.22 -11.61
CA THR A 174 2.43 -6.19 -12.36
C THR A 174 3.22 -7.48 -12.62
N GLU A 175 4.50 -7.35 -13.01
CA GLU A 175 5.43 -8.48 -13.17
C GLU A 175 5.58 -9.26 -11.86
N LYS A 176 5.85 -8.58 -10.74
CA LYS A 176 5.97 -9.22 -9.43
C LYS A 176 4.69 -9.93 -9.00
N TYR A 177 3.52 -9.40 -9.32
CA TYR A 177 2.27 -10.12 -9.07
C TYR A 177 2.15 -11.42 -9.86
N ILE A 178 2.66 -11.46 -11.09
CA ILE A 178 2.70 -12.68 -11.90
C ILE A 178 3.74 -13.67 -11.35
N GLU A 179 4.95 -13.20 -11.03
CA GLU A 179 6.02 -14.01 -10.45
C GLU A 179 5.59 -14.69 -9.14
N GLN A 180 4.86 -13.98 -8.30
CA GLN A 180 4.35 -14.49 -7.01
C GLN A 180 3.05 -15.31 -7.16
N GLY A 181 2.56 -15.52 -8.39
CA GLY A 181 1.34 -16.29 -8.67
C GLY A 181 0.05 -15.63 -8.16
N LEU A 182 0.08 -14.34 -7.84
CA LEU A 182 -1.07 -13.56 -7.39
C LEU A 182 -1.95 -13.11 -8.58
N VAL A 183 -1.36 -12.99 -9.77
CA VAL A 183 -2.06 -12.80 -11.05
C VAL A 183 -1.58 -13.87 -12.01
N ALA A 184 -2.49 -14.58 -12.67
CA ALA A 184 -2.09 -15.49 -13.75
C ALA A 184 -1.67 -14.68 -14.99
N GLU A 185 -0.57 -15.04 -15.64
CA GLU A 185 -0.09 -14.35 -16.85
C GLU A 185 -1.16 -14.25 -17.95
N SER A 186 -2.03 -15.27 -18.07
CA SER A 186 -3.13 -15.28 -19.03
C SER A 186 -4.14 -14.13 -18.80
N LYS A 187 -4.21 -13.56 -17.59
CA LYS A 187 -5.14 -12.47 -17.26
C LYS A 187 -4.88 -11.21 -18.07
N ILE A 188 -3.63 -10.95 -18.46
CA ILE A 188 -3.31 -9.80 -19.32
C ILE A 188 -4.09 -9.90 -20.64
N GLN A 189 -4.00 -11.04 -21.32
CA GLN A 189 -4.69 -11.29 -22.59
C GLN A 189 -6.20 -11.50 -22.42
N GLU A 190 -6.64 -12.18 -21.36
CA GLU A 190 -8.07 -12.36 -21.05
C GLU A 190 -8.79 -11.02 -20.84
N ARG A 191 -8.08 -10.01 -20.33
CA ARG A 191 -8.58 -8.65 -20.16
C ARG A 191 -8.44 -7.77 -21.42
N GLY A 192 -7.87 -8.32 -22.49
CA GLY A 192 -7.76 -7.66 -23.79
C GLY A 192 -6.46 -6.89 -24.02
N TYR A 193 -5.47 -7.02 -23.13
CA TYR A 193 -4.17 -6.38 -23.26
C TYR A 193 -3.18 -7.31 -23.97
N SER A 194 -2.35 -6.74 -24.83
CA SER A 194 -1.34 -7.51 -25.59
C SER A 194 -0.13 -7.90 -24.75
N ASN A 195 0.25 -7.08 -23.77
CA ASN A 195 1.33 -7.30 -22.81
C ASN A 195 1.17 -6.35 -21.60
N ILE A 196 2.08 -6.41 -20.63
CA ILE A 196 2.03 -5.58 -19.41
C ILE A 196 2.13 -4.08 -19.72
N SER A 197 2.99 -3.68 -20.66
CA SER A 197 3.14 -2.27 -21.03
C SER A 197 1.87 -1.70 -21.68
N ASP A 198 1.23 -2.47 -22.56
CA ASP A 198 -0.07 -2.14 -23.14
C ASP A 198 -1.19 -2.06 -22.08
N PHE A 199 -1.15 -2.95 -21.07
CA PHE A 199 -2.02 -2.85 -19.91
C PHE A 199 -1.81 -1.54 -19.15
N VAL A 200 -0.57 -1.24 -18.72
CA VAL A 200 -0.26 -0.03 -17.94
C VAL A 200 -0.65 1.22 -18.71
N ALA A 201 -0.29 1.32 -19.99
CA ALA A 201 -0.63 2.45 -20.85
C ALA A 201 -2.15 2.64 -21.02
N SER A 202 -2.92 1.54 -21.05
CA SER A 202 -4.38 1.58 -21.14
C SER A 202 -5.07 1.82 -19.79
N PHE A 203 -4.42 1.45 -18.68
CA PHE A 203 -4.97 1.54 -17.33
C PHE A 203 -4.87 2.96 -16.76
N ILE A 204 -3.86 3.73 -17.19
CA ILE A 204 -3.72 5.15 -16.86
C ILE A 204 -4.44 6.02 -17.88
N ASN A 205 -4.98 7.16 -17.42
CA ASN A 205 -5.60 8.15 -18.29
C ASN A 205 -5.09 9.57 -17.98
N PRO A 206 -3.93 9.97 -18.54
CA PRO A 206 -3.37 11.30 -18.31
C PRO A 206 -4.19 12.43 -18.94
N ALA A 207 -5.18 12.13 -19.80
CA ALA A 207 -6.05 13.16 -20.37
C ALA A 207 -6.86 13.91 -19.30
N TRP A 208 -7.05 13.31 -18.11
CA TRP A 208 -7.63 14.00 -16.96
C TRP A 208 -6.77 15.14 -16.41
N LEU A 209 -5.47 15.20 -16.74
CA LEU A 209 -4.56 16.28 -16.32
C LEU A 209 -4.34 17.37 -17.40
N VAL A 210 -4.69 17.10 -18.66
CA VAL A 210 -4.54 18.06 -19.76
C VAL A 210 -5.47 19.27 -19.56
N ASP A 211 -5.00 20.51 -19.72
CA ASP A 211 -5.80 21.72 -19.54
C ASP A 211 -6.50 21.81 -18.15
N ILE A 212 -5.93 21.17 -17.13
CA ILE A 212 -6.55 21.10 -15.79
C ILE A 212 -6.73 22.49 -15.16
N ASP A 213 -5.91 23.46 -15.54
CA ASP A 213 -5.99 24.84 -15.06
C ASP A 213 -7.12 25.65 -15.67
N ASP A 214 -7.72 25.18 -16.76
CA ASP A 214 -8.87 25.82 -17.38
C ASP A 214 -10.18 25.48 -16.67
N VAL A 215 -10.20 24.46 -15.80
CA VAL A 215 -11.37 24.09 -14.99
C VAL A 215 -11.70 25.20 -13.99
N GLN A 216 -12.84 25.85 -14.19
CA GLN A 216 -13.28 26.97 -13.37
C GLN A 216 -14.10 26.50 -12.13
N PRO A 217 -14.06 27.27 -11.03
CA PRO A 217 -14.99 27.12 -9.92
C PRO A 217 -16.45 27.16 -10.36
N SER A 218 -17.35 26.60 -9.55
CA SER A 218 -18.79 26.58 -9.82
C SER A 218 -19.55 27.28 -8.69
N GLU A 219 -20.54 28.09 -9.04
CA GLU A 219 -21.44 28.72 -8.05
C GLU A 219 -22.43 27.73 -7.41
N THR A 220 -22.60 26.55 -8.01
CA THR A 220 -23.55 25.52 -7.56
C THR A 220 -22.93 24.13 -7.59
N ILE A 221 -23.53 23.20 -6.85
CA ILE A 221 -23.20 21.77 -6.95
C ILE A 221 -23.73 21.23 -8.28
N LEU A 222 -22.82 20.73 -9.12
CA LEU A 222 -23.08 20.19 -10.45
C LEU A 222 -23.41 18.70 -10.42
N GLY A 223 -22.96 17.99 -9.38
CA GLY A 223 -23.23 16.57 -9.21
C GLY A 223 -22.68 15.99 -7.90
N GLN A 224 -22.98 14.72 -7.68
CA GLN A 224 -22.54 13.98 -6.50
C GLN A 224 -21.48 12.94 -6.91
N VAL A 225 -20.48 12.74 -6.07
CA VAL A 225 -19.42 11.74 -6.24
C VAL A 225 -19.31 10.91 -4.97
N ARG A 226 -19.43 9.59 -5.08
CA ARG A 226 -19.13 8.65 -3.98
C ARG A 226 -17.62 8.46 -3.92
N LEU A 227 -17.01 9.12 -2.94
CA LEU A 227 -15.56 9.21 -2.83
C LEU A 227 -15.04 8.29 -1.73
N ALA A 228 -14.40 7.18 -2.12
CA ALA A 228 -13.76 6.27 -1.18
C ALA A 228 -12.32 6.67 -0.87
N TYR A 229 -11.88 6.39 0.36
CA TYR A 229 -10.53 6.69 0.85
C TYR A 229 -10.13 5.73 1.97
N LEU A 230 -8.85 5.68 2.32
CA LEU A 230 -8.34 4.84 3.40
C LEU A 230 -8.37 5.57 4.75
N THR A 231 -8.84 4.90 5.80
CA THR A 231 -8.89 5.48 7.14
C THR A 231 -7.47 5.82 7.63
N GLY A 232 -7.24 7.08 7.98
CA GLY A 232 -6.00 7.56 8.61
C GLY A 232 -4.71 7.43 7.77
N ASP A 233 -4.83 7.19 6.47
CA ASP A 233 -3.69 7.04 5.55
C ASP A 233 -3.17 8.41 5.08
N VAL A 234 -2.04 8.87 5.65
CA VAL A 234 -1.52 10.21 5.35
C VAL A 234 -0.87 10.32 3.96
N HIS A 235 -0.78 9.23 3.21
CA HIS A 235 -0.57 9.31 1.76
C HIS A 235 -1.65 10.14 1.06
N GLN A 236 -2.87 10.14 1.60
CA GLN A 236 -4.05 10.72 0.97
C GLN A 236 -4.33 12.15 1.48
N LEU A 237 -3.32 12.84 2.02
CA LEU A 237 -3.47 14.18 2.60
C LEU A 237 -4.02 15.20 1.60
N ALA A 238 -3.79 15.05 0.29
CA ALA A 238 -4.41 15.91 -0.72
C ALA A 238 -5.95 15.92 -0.60
N ARG A 239 -6.58 14.77 -0.34
CA ARG A 239 -8.03 14.69 -0.08
C ARG A 239 -8.41 15.39 1.23
N VAL A 240 -7.60 15.27 2.28
CA VAL A 240 -7.86 15.92 3.58
C VAL A 240 -7.76 17.44 3.47
N VAL A 241 -6.70 17.92 2.82
CA VAL A 241 -6.48 19.34 2.48
C VAL A 241 -7.63 19.88 1.65
N ALA A 242 -8.10 19.12 0.65
CA ALA A 242 -9.25 19.50 -0.17
C ALA A 242 -10.56 19.61 0.62
N MET A 243 -10.73 18.86 1.70
CA MET A 243 -11.90 18.93 2.59
C MET A 243 -11.82 20.09 3.60
N ASN A 244 -10.66 20.73 3.77
CA ASN A 244 -10.48 21.80 4.73
C ASN A 244 -11.03 23.14 4.18
N THR A 245 -11.92 23.77 4.95
CA THR A 245 -12.57 25.02 4.54
C THR A 245 -11.65 26.23 4.61
N THR A 246 -10.65 26.22 5.49
CA THR A 246 -9.66 27.31 5.57
C THR A 246 -8.78 27.32 4.32
N VAL A 247 -8.34 26.14 3.87
CA VAL A 247 -7.58 25.99 2.61
C VAL A 247 -8.37 26.52 1.42
N GLY A 248 -9.66 26.21 1.32
CA GLY A 248 -10.50 26.67 0.21
C GLY A 248 -11.02 28.11 0.33
N GLY A 249 -10.70 28.84 1.41
CA GLY A 249 -11.06 30.25 1.58
C GLY A 249 -12.46 30.50 2.15
N GLY A 250 -12.99 29.59 2.96
CA GLY A 250 -14.31 29.66 3.59
C GLY A 250 -15.25 28.51 3.23
N GLU A 251 -14.89 27.74 2.20
CA GLU A 251 -15.54 26.51 1.75
C GLU A 251 -14.49 25.48 1.38
N ASN A 252 -14.84 24.19 1.32
CA ASN A 252 -13.87 23.17 0.89
C ASN A 252 -13.72 23.15 -0.64
N LEU A 253 -12.61 22.61 -1.14
CA LEU A 253 -12.29 22.64 -2.57
C LEU A 253 -13.28 21.83 -3.42
N PHE A 254 -13.84 20.74 -2.90
CA PHE A 254 -14.87 19.98 -3.63
C PHE A 254 -16.11 20.84 -3.91
N VAL A 255 -16.64 21.52 -2.88
CA VAL A 255 -17.79 22.42 -3.03
C VAL A 255 -17.46 23.58 -3.96
N LYS A 256 -16.28 24.20 -3.81
CA LYS A 256 -15.80 25.31 -4.67
C LYS A 256 -15.80 24.94 -6.16
N TYR A 257 -15.48 23.69 -6.48
CA TYR A 257 -15.49 23.18 -7.85
C TYR A 257 -16.80 22.48 -8.25
N GLY A 258 -17.86 22.62 -7.45
CA GLY A 258 -19.21 22.16 -7.76
C GLY A 258 -19.45 20.66 -7.50
N ILE A 259 -18.65 20.03 -6.64
CA ILE A 259 -18.72 18.60 -6.34
C ILE A 259 -19.36 18.40 -4.96
N GLY A 260 -20.48 17.69 -4.92
CA GLY A 260 -21.02 17.13 -3.69
C GLY A 260 -20.36 15.78 -3.39
N ILE A 261 -19.77 15.63 -2.22
CA ILE A 261 -19.16 14.35 -1.80
C ILE A 261 -20.18 13.53 -1.01
N ILE A 262 -20.37 12.29 -1.45
CA ILE A 262 -21.02 11.24 -0.68
C ILE A 262 -19.91 10.34 -0.13
N ASP A 263 -19.88 10.16 1.19
CA ASP A 263 -18.97 9.20 1.81
C ASP A 263 -19.65 7.82 1.82
N PRO A 264 -19.21 6.86 0.98
CA PRO A 264 -19.83 5.54 0.92
C PRO A 264 -19.56 4.70 2.18
N ASN A 265 -18.56 5.07 2.99
CA ASN A 265 -18.21 4.38 4.22
C ASN A 265 -17.65 5.38 5.25
N PRO A 266 -18.52 6.02 6.05
CA PRO A 266 -18.11 7.01 7.04
C PRO A 266 -16.96 6.53 7.92
N GLY A 267 -15.84 7.24 7.88
CA GLY A 267 -14.61 6.88 8.58
C GLY A 267 -13.54 6.25 7.69
N GLY A 268 -13.85 5.92 6.44
CA GLY A 268 -12.91 5.37 5.47
C GLY A 268 -12.74 3.86 5.54
N TYR A 269 -12.09 3.30 4.52
CA TYR A 269 -11.86 1.86 4.38
C TYR A 269 -10.54 1.44 5.05
N ALA A 270 -10.49 0.20 5.53
CA ALA A 270 -9.32 -0.31 6.25
C ALA A 270 -8.07 -0.47 5.35
N ASN A 271 -8.24 -0.75 4.05
CA ASN A 271 -7.16 -0.91 3.08
C ASN A 271 -7.69 -0.77 1.64
N GLY A 272 -6.78 -0.74 0.66
CA GLY A 272 -7.14 -0.58 -0.76
C GLY A 272 -7.98 -1.73 -1.33
N GLY A 273 -7.83 -2.97 -0.83
CA GLY A 273 -8.67 -4.09 -1.24
C GLY A 273 -10.15 -3.90 -0.87
N ALA A 274 -10.41 -3.28 0.30
CA ALA A 274 -11.76 -2.92 0.71
C ALA A 274 -12.37 -1.81 -0.15
N VAL A 275 -11.57 -0.84 -0.61
CA VAL A 275 -12.02 0.16 -1.60
C VAL A 275 -12.36 -0.51 -2.93
N MET A 276 -11.52 -1.45 -3.40
CA MET A 276 -11.81 -2.20 -4.63
C MET A 276 -13.06 -3.08 -4.52
N THR A 277 -13.37 -3.58 -3.33
CA THR A 277 -14.65 -4.27 -3.08
C THR A 277 -15.83 -3.30 -3.21
N ALA A 278 -15.68 -2.06 -2.77
CA ALA A 278 -16.70 -1.03 -2.95
C ALA A 278 -16.91 -0.65 -4.43
N PHE A 279 -15.83 -0.57 -5.24
CA PHE A 279 -15.94 -0.44 -6.70
C PHE A 279 -16.69 -1.62 -7.31
N ALA A 280 -16.29 -2.85 -7.00
CA ALA A 280 -16.95 -4.06 -7.51
C ALA A 280 -18.45 -4.13 -7.13
N GLY A 281 -18.81 -3.61 -5.95
CA GLY A 281 -20.19 -3.49 -5.49
C GLY A 281 -20.96 -2.30 -6.05
N GLY A 282 -20.34 -1.47 -6.91
CA GLY A 282 -20.94 -0.26 -7.47
C GLY A 282 -21.27 0.79 -6.41
N GLN A 283 -20.53 0.83 -5.30
CA GLN A 283 -20.70 1.77 -4.17
C GLN A 283 -19.74 2.96 -4.23
N CYS A 284 -18.73 2.89 -5.08
CA CYS A 284 -17.65 3.87 -5.21
C CYS A 284 -17.57 4.37 -6.66
N ASP A 285 -17.50 5.69 -6.84
CA ASP A 285 -17.31 6.32 -8.16
C ASP A 285 -15.84 6.67 -8.39
N ILE A 286 -15.20 7.23 -7.35
CA ILE A 286 -13.78 7.60 -7.34
C ILE A 286 -13.18 7.18 -6.01
N GLY A 287 -11.96 6.62 -6.05
CA GLY A 287 -11.30 6.05 -4.88
C GLY A 287 -9.85 6.50 -4.78
N PHE A 288 -9.43 6.89 -3.58
CA PHE A 288 -8.02 7.02 -3.20
C PHE A 288 -7.56 5.71 -2.58
N LEU A 289 -6.69 4.99 -3.27
CA LEU A 289 -6.13 3.72 -2.81
C LEU A 289 -4.78 3.43 -3.45
N GLY A 290 -4.09 2.39 -2.96
CA GLY A 290 -2.88 1.88 -3.60
C GLY A 290 -3.12 1.45 -5.06
N SER A 291 -2.16 1.73 -5.93
CA SER A 291 -2.10 1.18 -7.29
C SER A 291 -2.04 -0.36 -7.30
N PRO A 292 -1.42 -1.06 -6.33
CA PRO A 292 -1.34 -2.52 -6.41
C PRO A 292 -2.70 -3.23 -6.16
N PRO A 293 -3.54 -2.83 -5.18
CA PRO A 293 -4.90 -3.36 -5.11
C PRO A 293 -5.73 -2.99 -6.35
N ALA A 294 -5.52 -1.81 -6.95
CA ALA A 294 -6.19 -1.43 -8.19
C ALA A 294 -5.82 -2.36 -9.35
N ILE A 295 -4.52 -2.61 -9.59
CA ILE A 295 -4.02 -3.56 -10.60
C ILE A 295 -4.57 -4.96 -10.34
N LEU A 296 -4.41 -5.47 -9.11
CA LEU A 296 -4.76 -6.84 -8.77
C LEU A 296 -6.25 -7.12 -8.99
N GLN A 297 -7.11 -6.23 -8.50
CA GLN A 297 -8.57 -6.42 -8.58
C GLN A 297 -9.11 -6.11 -9.97
N HIS A 298 -8.49 -5.19 -10.70
CA HIS A 298 -8.76 -5.02 -12.11
C HIS A 298 -8.48 -6.34 -12.84
N LEU A 299 -7.23 -6.84 -12.82
CA LEU A 299 -6.83 -8.03 -13.58
C LEU A 299 -7.58 -9.31 -13.16
N ASN A 300 -7.71 -9.57 -11.85
CA ASN A 300 -8.29 -10.83 -11.37
C ASN A 300 -9.81 -10.83 -11.30
N ALA A 301 -10.42 -9.74 -10.81
CA ALA A 301 -11.85 -9.66 -10.54
C ALA A 301 -12.63 -8.90 -11.62
N GLY A 302 -11.93 -8.30 -12.60
CA GLY A 302 -12.56 -7.59 -13.71
C GLY A 302 -13.22 -6.28 -13.28
N VAL A 303 -12.78 -5.68 -12.18
CA VAL A 303 -13.29 -4.37 -11.72
C VAL A 303 -12.88 -3.30 -12.73
N ASP A 304 -13.87 -2.67 -13.37
CA ASP A 304 -13.68 -1.79 -14.51
C ASP A 304 -13.38 -0.35 -14.10
N ILE A 305 -12.11 -0.11 -13.76
CA ILE A 305 -11.60 1.20 -13.35
C ILE A 305 -10.42 1.62 -14.23
N SER A 306 -10.09 2.91 -14.20
CA SER A 306 -8.84 3.49 -14.71
C SER A 306 -8.24 4.47 -13.71
N LEU A 307 -6.96 4.81 -13.88
CA LEU A 307 -6.23 5.73 -13.02
C LEU A 307 -6.25 7.14 -13.61
N ALA A 308 -6.77 8.11 -12.86
CA ALA A 308 -6.91 9.48 -13.33
C ALA A 308 -5.78 10.42 -12.84
N SER A 309 -5.10 10.06 -11.75
CA SER A 309 -3.98 10.82 -11.19
C SER A 309 -3.17 9.95 -10.25
N VAL A 310 -1.90 10.31 -10.04
CA VAL A 310 -1.10 9.80 -8.92
C VAL A 310 -1.50 10.51 -7.63
N VAL A 311 -1.29 9.89 -6.46
CA VAL A 311 -1.46 10.52 -5.14
C VAL A 311 -0.12 10.64 -4.44
N ASN A 312 0.66 9.56 -4.42
CA ASN A 312 2.00 9.57 -3.85
C ASN A 312 2.86 8.40 -4.37
N THR A 313 4.16 8.53 -4.18
CA THR A 313 5.13 7.43 -4.19
C THR A 313 5.71 7.23 -2.78
N GLU A 314 6.22 6.03 -2.50
CA GLU A 314 6.88 5.67 -1.24
C GLU A 314 5.99 5.82 0.02
N GLY A 315 6.59 5.88 1.22
CA GLY A 315 5.86 6.11 2.49
C GLY A 315 5.43 4.85 3.25
N SER A 316 6.12 3.73 3.06
CA SER A 316 5.90 2.49 3.82
C SER A 316 7.18 2.00 4.51
N ALA A 317 7.04 1.08 5.45
CA ALA A 317 8.19 0.44 6.10
C ALA A 317 7.89 -1.00 6.51
N ILE A 318 8.93 -1.83 6.48
CA ILE A 318 8.98 -3.05 7.31
C ILE A 318 9.52 -2.63 8.68
N PHE A 319 8.77 -2.93 9.73
CA PHE A 319 9.15 -2.68 11.11
C PHE A 319 9.08 -3.96 11.93
N VAL A 320 9.86 -4.01 13.00
CA VAL A 320 10.05 -5.21 13.81
C VAL A 320 9.99 -4.87 15.29
N ASN A 321 9.67 -5.88 16.10
CA ASN A 321 9.90 -5.82 17.52
C ASN A 321 11.39 -5.48 17.79
N PRO A 322 11.73 -4.61 18.75
CA PRO A 322 13.11 -4.19 18.99
C PRO A 322 14.10 -5.32 19.34
N SER A 323 13.61 -6.50 19.72
CA SER A 323 14.43 -7.70 19.95
C SER A 323 14.96 -8.35 18.67
N ILE A 324 14.38 -8.06 17.51
CA ILE A 324 14.87 -8.49 16.20
C ILE A 324 15.98 -7.54 15.78
N THR A 325 17.19 -8.07 15.61
CA THR A 325 18.39 -7.28 15.32
C THR A 325 19.18 -7.78 14.11
N SER A 326 18.83 -8.96 13.60
CA SER A 326 19.44 -9.58 12.45
C SER A 326 18.39 -10.29 11.59
N ILE A 327 18.73 -10.56 10.32
CA ILE A 327 17.82 -11.25 9.40
C ILE A 327 17.56 -12.69 9.85
N ASP A 328 18.51 -13.33 10.54
CA ASP A 328 18.33 -14.67 11.10
C ASP A 328 17.24 -14.73 12.17
N ASP A 329 16.98 -13.61 12.86
CA ASP A 329 15.92 -13.53 13.89
C ASP A 329 14.51 -13.63 13.28
N PHE A 330 14.34 -13.48 11.96
CA PHE A 330 13.06 -13.61 11.27
C PHE A 330 12.56 -15.06 11.20
N LYS A 331 13.45 -16.05 11.37
CA LYS A 331 13.10 -17.48 11.29
C LYS A 331 11.99 -17.84 12.27
N GLY A 332 10.89 -18.34 11.75
CA GLY A 332 9.70 -18.74 12.51
C GLY A 332 8.86 -17.58 13.06
N LYS A 333 9.17 -16.33 12.67
CA LYS A 333 8.46 -15.14 13.13
C LYS A 333 7.22 -14.85 12.32
N THR A 334 6.26 -14.14 12.93
CA THR A 334 5.02 -13.73 12.26
C THR A 334 5.01 -12.23 12.03
N PHE A 335 4.72 -11.81 10.79
CA PHE A 335 4.63 -10.41 10.39
C PHE A 335 3.20 -10.01 10.02
N ALA A 336 2.74 -8.88 10.56
CA ALA A 336 1.48 -8.30 10.15
C ALA A 336 1.58 -7.65 8.76
N THR A 337 0.56 -7.86 7.92
CA THR A 337 0.42 -7.13 6.63
C THR A 337 -1.00 -6.58 6.49
N PRO A 338 -1.24 -5.54 5.67
CA PRO A 338 -2.59 -5.05 5.41
C PRO A 338 -3.47 -6.05 4.64
N GLY A 339 -2.88 -7.10 4.06
CA GLY A 339 -3.53 -8.15 3.28
C GLY A 339 -2.89 -8.35 1.90
N VAL A 340 -3.19 -9.48 1.25
CA VAL A 340 -2.55 -9.95 0.00
C VAL A 340 -2.60 -8.96 -1.17
N SER A 341 -3.56 -8.04 -1.17
CA SER A 341 -3.72 -7.06 -2.24
C SER A 341 -2.89 -5.80 -2.05
N SER A 342 -2.16 -5.65 -0.94
CA SER A 342 -1.43 -4.41 -0.66
C SER A 342 0.00 -4.43 -1.21
N ILE A 343 0.55 -3.24 -1.47
CA ILE A 343 1.96 -3.07 -1.84
C ILE A 343 2.89 -3.57 -0.73
N GLN A 344 2.48 -3.33 0.52
CA GLN A 344 3.23 -3.73 1.71
C GLN A 344 3.38 -5.25 1.79
N HIS A 345 2.31 -5.99 1.49
CA HIS A 345 2.37 -7.45 1.46
C HIS A 345 3.29 -7.95 0.35
N LEU A 346 3.15 -7.42 -0.87
CA LEU A 346 4.00 -7.81 -2.00
C LEU A 346 5.48 -7.49 -1.73
N MET A 347 5.77 -6.33 -1.15
CA MET A 347 7.12 -5.89 -0.81
C MET A 347 7.75 -6.75 0.29
N LEU A 348 6.98 -7.13 1.32
CA LEU A 348 7.45 -8.07 2.34
C LEU A 348 7.74 -9.45 1.73
N LEU A 349 6.86 -9.94 0.86
CA LEU A 349 7.03 -11.22 0.18
C LEU A 349 8.29 -11.22 -0.70
N ASP A 350 8.47 -10.20 -1.54
CA ASP A 350 9.65 -10.04 -2.40
C ASP A 350 10.94 -9.93 -1.59
N TYR A 351 10.93 -9.12 -0.52
CA TYR A 351 12.09 -8.94 0.33
C TYR A 351 12.50 -10.27 1.00
N LEU A 352 11.56 -10.95 1.64
CA LEU A 352 11.83 -12.18 2.39
C LEU A 352 12.21 -13.35 1.48
N THR A 353 11.53 -13.52 0.34
CA THR A 353 11.91 -14.54 -0.65
C THR A 353 13.28 -14.26 -1.26
N GLY A 354 13.63 -12.99 -1.48
CA GLY A 354 14.98 -12.58 -1.87
C GLY A 354 16.06 -12.84 -0.80
N GLN A 355 15.68 -12.91 0.48
CA GLN A 355 16.56 -13.37 1.56
C GLN A 355 16.57 -14.92 1.72
N GLY A 356 15.86 -15.64 0.85
CA GLY A 356 15.79 -17.10 0.83
C GLY A 356 14.72 -17.70 1.74
N PHE A 357 13.87 -16.89 2.38
CA PHE A 357 12.78 -17.41 3.21
C PHE A 357 11.63 -17.95 2.37
N GLU A 358 11.02 -19.03 2.87
CA GLU A 358 9.67 -19.40 2.48
C GLU A 358 8.68 -18.55 3.29
N VAL A 359 7.70 -17.93 2.63
CA VAL A 359 6.72 -17.06 3.29
C VAL A 359 5.36 -17.74 3.31
N LYS A 360 4.79 -17.96 4.51
CA LYS A 360 3.52 -18.67 4.71
C LYS A 360 2.51 -17.82 5.46
N GLN A 361 1.23 -18.02 5.19
CA GLN A 361 0.20 -17.45 6.05
C GLN A 361 0.13 -18.24 7.37
N ALA A 362 0.06 -17.54 8.50
CA ALA A 362 -0.02 -18.12 9.85
C ALA A 362 -1.36 -18.84 10.13
#